data_AF-A0A1L6KW45-F1
#
_entry.id   AF-A0A1L6KW45-F1
#
_cell.length_a   1.000
_cell.length_b   1.000
_cell.length_c   1.000
_cell.angle_alpha   90.00
_cell.angle_beta   90.00
_cell.angle_gamma   90.00
#
_symmetry.space_group_name_H-M   'P 1'
#
loop_
_entity.id
_entity.type
_entity.pdbx_description
1 polymer ?
#
loop_
_entity_poly.entity_id
_entity_poly.type
_entity_poly.pdbx_seq_one_letter_code
_entity_poly.pdbx_strand_id
1 'polypeptide(L)'
;MTTDTKQSYFKEAKYIDPGLPEYADNPLIAALPSIQSVNEVAALLSKRPKFDNKEIGLKGHIRVHAISRLTRDFFVPQTTHLVLEQKFSQLIRRSYLGRNPKTATFKRKLNQMRSTIQNQDLTSYVHNDANSNASSMAISGISGAGKSTATNLILNTYDKVIYHPDYQLLQVPWIKIDCPYDGSLSEFCESFFIALDKRLNTRYRDKYTAGRPTIGKLIADVADLCLIHAVGLIVVDEFQHMNLAKSGGEEKMINFLVTLVNVVEVSIVLIGTPKALRLFSNEFRQARRASGEGSIVWDRMAFDESWDDFLEELFQYQWLQSSTELDEQITRLLYDLSQGIPDIVVKLFCYAYLKV
;
A
#
# COMPACT_ATOMS: atom_id res chain seq x y z
N MET A 1 -15.25 -42.72 -10.18
CA MET A 1 -14.10 -41.80 -10.32
C MET A 1 -14.65 -40.39 -10.43
N THR A 2 -14.91 -39.76 -9.29
CA THR A 2 -15.25 -38.34 -9.21
C THR A 2 -13.94 -37.59 -9.10
N THR A 3 -13.60 -36.83 -10.14
CA THR A 3 -12.52 -35.85 -10.15
C THR A 3 -12.86 -34.77 -9.13
N ASP A 4 -12.32 -34.94 -7.93
CA ASP A 4 -12.36 -33.96 -6.86
C ASP A 4 -11.34 -32.87 -7.22
N THR A 5 -11.73 -31.94 -8.09
CA THR A 5 -10.98 -30.69 -8.31
C THR A 5 -10.98 -29.94 -6.99
N LYS A 6 -9.91 -30.11 -6.21
CA LYS A 6 -9.58 -29.25 -5.07
C LYS A 6 -9.49 -27.81 -5.58
N GLN A 7 -10.59 -27.09 -5.50
CA GLN A 7 -10.63 -25.68 -5.82
C GLN A 7 -9.71 -24.98 -4.82
N SER A 8 -8.61 -24.40 -5.31
CA SER A 8 -7.70 -23.64 -4.46
C SER A 8 -8.48 -22.52 -3.76
N TYR A 9 -8.24 -22.31 -2.47
CA TYR A 9 -8.85 -21.20 -1.71
C TYR A 9 -8.41 -19.83 -2.26
N PHE A 10 -7.34 -19.81 -3.06
CA PHE A 10 -6.76 -18.61 -3.65
C PHE A 10 -7.07 -18.52 -5.14
N LYS A 11 -7.15 -17.29 -5.65
CA LYS A 11 -7.34 -17.03 -7.08
C LYS A 11 -6.17 -17.61 -7.88
N GLU A 12 -6.47 -18.45 -8.85
CA GLU A 12 -5.45 -19.00 -9.75
C GLU A 12 -4.91 -17.94 -10.70
N ALA A 13 -3.60 -18.00 -10.94
CA ALA A 13 -2.88 -17.08 -11.79
C ALA A 13 -3.43 -17.12 -13.22
N LYS A 14 -3.69 -15.93 -13.78
CA LYS A 14 -3.95 -15.73 -15.21
C LYS A 14 -2.81 -14.91 -15.77
N TYR A 15 -2.00 -15.52 -16.63
CA TYR A 15 -0.85 -14.86 -17.23
C TYR A 15 -1.29 -14.04 -18.44
N ILE A 16 -1.22 -12.72 -18.32
CA ILE A 16 -1.50 -11.77 -19.38
C ILE A 16 -0.19 -11.20 -19.92
N ASP A 17 -0.21 -10.71 -21.16
CA ASP A 17 0.91 -9.95 -21.72
C ASP A 17 0.88 -8.51 -21.16
N PRO A 18 1.88 -8.10 -20.37
CA PRO A 18 1.97 -6.75 -19.82
C PRO A 18 2.54 -5.73 -20.82
N GLY A 19 2.88 -6.14 -22.05
CA GLY A 19 3.39 -5.27 -23.12
C GLY A 19 4.91 -5.06 -23.09
N LEU A 20 5.64 -5.76 -22.21
CA LEU A 20 7.11 -5.72 -22.12
C LEU A 20 7.67 -7.15 -22.05
N PRO A 21 8.65 -7.53 -22.89
CA PRO A 21 9.18 -8.90 -22.95
C PRO A 21 9.70 -9.43 -21.60
N GLU A 22 10.44 -8.61 -20.85
CA GLU A 22 11.01 -8.96 -19.55
C GLU A 22 9.94 -9.18 -18.47
N TYR A 23 8.75 -8.59 -18.64
CA TYR A 23 7.61 -8.78 -17.74
C TYR A 23 6.78 -9.99 -18.17
N ALA A 24 6.57 -10.18 -19.49
CA ALA A 24 5.85 -11.30 -20.05
C ALA A 24 6.52 -12.65 -19.73
N ASP A 25 7.86 -12.69 -19.71
CA ASP A 25 8.57 -13.93 -19.38
C ASP A 25 8.52 -14.29 -17.89
N ASN A 26 8.17 -13.36 -17.00
CA ASN A 26 8.13 -13.62 -15.57
C ASN A 26 6.70 -13.93 -15.07
N PRO A 27 6.40 -15.17 -14.63
CA PRO A 27 5.07 -15.54 -14.14
C PRO A 27 4.53 -14.66 -13.00
N LEU A 28 5.40 -14.16 -12.12
CA LEU A 28 4.99 -13.30 -10.99
C LEU A 28 4.57 -11.90 -11.46
N ILE A 29 5.05 -11.46 -12.63
CA ILE A 29 4.66 -10.17 -13.22
C ILE A 29 3.46 -10.36 -14.14
N ALA A 30 3.50 -11.37 -15.01
CA ALA A 30 2.44 -11.67 -15.96
C ALA A 30 1.11 -12.02 -15.28
N ALA A 31 1.11 -12.45 -14.02
CA ALA A 31 -0.12 -12.73 -13.27
C ALA A 31 -0.75 -11.51 -12.57
N LEU A 32 -0.08 -10.35 -12.57
CA LEU A 32 -0.61 -9.11 -12.00
C LEU A 32 -1.67 -8.49 -12.93
N PRO A 33 -2.50 -7.54 -12.44
CA PRO A 33 -3.37 -6.74 -13.30
C PRO A 33 -2.61 -6.08 -14.45
N SER A 34 -3.31 -5.68 -15.52
CA SER A 34 -2.70 -4.92 -16.60
C SER A 34 -2.12 -3.60 -16.10
N ILE A 35 -1.07 -3.11 -16.77
CA ILE A 35 -0.55 -1.77 -16.50
C ILE A 35 -1.58 -0.78 -17.05
N GLN A 36 -2.19 0.00 -16.16
CA GLN A 36 -3.28 0.90 -16.51
C GLN A 36 -2.75 2.27 -16.95
N SER A 37 -3.47 2.88 -17.91
CA SER A 37 -3.31 4.29 -18.25
C SER A 37 -3.87 5.20 -17.16
N VAL A 38 -3.48 6.48 -17.19
CA VAL A 38 -3.95 7.49 -16.22
C VAL A 38 -5.48 7.56 -16.14
N ASN A 39 -6.16 7.49 -17.29
CA ASN A 39 -7.62 7.54 -17.37
C ASN A 39 -8.28 6.28 -16.79
N GLU A 40 -7.71 5.10 -17.03
CA GLU A 40 -8.21 3.85 -16.47
C GLU A 40 -8.04 3.82 -14.95
N VAL A 41 -6.92 4.31 -14.43
CA VAL A 41 -6.69 4.44 -12.99
C VAL A 41 -7.69 5.43 -12.38
N ALA A 42 -7.89 6.58 -13.00
CA ALA A 42 -8.89 7.55 -12.53
C ALA A 42 -10.29 6.92 -12.49
N ALA A 43 -10.71 6.24 -13.55
CA ALA A 43 -11.99 5.54 -13.58
C ALA A 43 -12.09 4.43 -12.51
N LEU A 44 -11.02 3.66 -12.29
CA LEU A 44 -10.98 2.56 -11.33
C LEU A 44 -11.07 3.06 -9.87
N LEU A 45 -10.37 4.16 -9.56
CA LEU A 45 -10.33 4.71 -8.20
C LEU A 45 -11.56 5.56 -7.89
N SER A 46 -12.21 6.13 -8.92
CA SER A 46 -13.38 7.00 -8.75
C SER A 46 -14.53 6.26 -8.07
N LYS A 47 -15.09 6.90 -7.03
CA LYS A 47 -16.33 6.46 -6.40
C LYS A 47 -17.29 7.62 -6.36
N ARG A 48 -18.52 7.34 -6.78
CA ARG A 48 -19.63 8.28 -6.82
C ARG A 48 -20.79 7.64 -6.05
N PRO A 49 -21.28 8.27 -4.97
CA PRO A 49 -22.35 7.68 -4.18
C PRO A 49 -23.63 7.59 -5.02
N LYS A 50 -24.45 6.58 -4.72
CA LYS A 50 -25.80 6.54 -5.28
C LYS A 50 -26.58 7.76 -4.78
N PHE A 51 -27.13 8.51 -5.72
CA PHE A 51 -27.98 9.66 -5.48
C PHE A 51 -29.20 9.59 -6.41
N ASP A 52 -30.38 9.74 -5.84
CA ASP A 52 -31.63 9.86 -6.59
C ASP A 52 -32.37 11.09 -6.06
N ASN A 53 -32.83 11.97 -6.95
CA ASN A 53 -33.54 13.19 -6.58
C ASN A 53 -34.76 12.93 -5.69
N LYS A 54 -35.38 11.74 -5.76
CA LYS A 54 -36.48 11.34 -4.86
C LYS A 54 -36.04 11.24 -3.40
N GLU A 55 -34.75 11.00 -3.15
CA GLU A 55 -34.19 10.90 -1.80
C GLU A 55 -34.20 12.24 -1.04
N ILE A 56 -34.31 13.36 -1.76
CA ILE A 56 -34.47 14.70 -1.17
C ILE A 56 -35.75 14.77 -0.31
N GLY A 57 -36.81 14.09 -0.76
CA GLY A 57 -38.11 14.02 -0.08
C GLY A 57 -38.16 13.05 1.10
N LEU A 58 -37.06 12.35 1.42
CA LEU A 58 -37.02 11.44 2.56
C LEU A 58 -37.18 12.19 3.89
N LYS A 59 -37.78 11.52 4.87
CA LYS A 59 -37.80 12.01 6.27
C LYS A 59 -36.36 12.18 6.76
N GLY A 60 -36.10 13.22 7.56
CA GLY A 60 -34.74 13.59 7.99
C GLY A 60 -33.93 12.44 8.60
N HIS A 61 -34.55 11.62 9.46
CA HIS A 61 -33.90 10.45 10.07
C HIS A 61 -33.54 9.33 9.08
N ILE A 62 -34.16 9.27 7.90
CA ILE A 62 -33.76 8.37 6.80
C ILE A 62 -32.74 9.08 5.91
N ARG A 63 -32.95 10.37 5.62
CA ARG A 63 -32.09 11.20 4.76
C ARG A 63 -30.65 11.25 5.26
N VAL A 64 -30.42 11.30 6.58
CA VAL A 64 -29.07 11.19 7.18
C VAL A 64 -28.31 9.92 6.74
N HIS A 65 -29.01 8.79 6.55
CA HIS A 65 -28.37 7.58 6.04
C HIS A 65 -27.99 7.70 4.56
N ALA A 66 -28.76 8.44 3.76
CA ALA A 66 -28.41 8.73 2.37
C ALA A 66 -27.19 9.66 2.31
N ILE A 67 -27.18 10.74 3.10
CA ILE A 67 -26.03 11.67 3.23
C ILE A 67 -24.76 10.93 3.65
N SER A 68 -24.87 9.96 4.58
CA SER A 68 -23.72 9.15 5.02
C SER A 68 -23.05 8.32 3.91
N ARG A 69 -23.64 8.21 2.71
CA ARG A 69 -22.97 7.60 1.55
C ARG A 69 -21.79 8.45 1.09
N LEU A 70 -21.82 9.78 1.24
CA LEU A 70 -20.69 10.64 0.89
C LEU A 70 -19.42 10.24 1.63
N THR A 71 -19.50 9.93 2.93
CA THR A 71 -18.31 9.57 3.71
C THR A 71 -17.75 8.18 3.38
N ARG A 72 -18.50 7.34 2.65
CA ARG A 72 -18.11 5.95 2.32
C ARG A 72 -17.79 5.76 0.83
N ASP A 73 -18.57 6.39 -0.03
CA ASP A 73 -18.70 6.08 -1.45
C ASP A 73 -18.39 7.29 -2.35
N PHE A 74 -17.90 8.40 -1.80
CA PHE A 74 -17.40 9.54 -2.59
C PHE A 74 -15.88 9.57 -2.57
N PHE A 75 -15.28 9.46 -3.75
CA PHE A 75 -13.84 9.56 -3.93
C PHE A 75 -13.54 10.13 -5.32
N VAL A 76 -12.92 11.31 -5.36
CA VAL A 76 -12.47 11.96 -6.59
C VAL A 76 -10.95 11.79 -6.66
N PRO A 77 -10.42 10.98 -7.61
CA PRO A 77 -8.99 10.81 -7.80
C PRO A 77 -8.33 12.15 -8.11
N GLN A 78 -7.09 12.31 -7.63
CA GLN A 78 -6.28 13.51 -7.78
C GLN A 78 -4.95 13.10 -8.39
N THR A 79 -4.20 14.04 -8.98
CA THR A 79 -2.89 13.77 -9.58
C THR A 79 -1.97 12.96 -8.67
N THR A 80 -1.92 13.28 -7.37
CA THR A 80 -1.11 12.55 -6.37
C THR A 80 -1.51 11.07 -6.25
N HIS A 81 -2.81 10.74 -6.37
CA HIS A 81 -3.29 9.36 -6.38
C HIS A 81 -2.80 8.59 -7.61
N LEU A 82 -2.81 9.25 -8.78
CA LEU A 82 -2.37 8.65 -10.05
C LEU A 82 -0.85 8.40 -10.04
N VAL A 83 -0.07 9.36 -9.52
CA VAL A 83 1.37 9.19 -9.32
C VAL A 83 1.66 8.06 -8.32
N LEU A 84 0.88 7.97 -7.24
CA LEU A 84 1.04 6.89 -6.26
C LEU A 84 0.79 5.50 -6.88
N GLU A 85 -0.27 5.36 -7.69
CA GLU A 85 -0.57 4.10 -8.39
C GLU A 85 0.58 3.71 -9.30
N GLN A 86 1.07 4.63 -10.13
CA GLN A 86 2.16 4.35 -11.06
C GLN A 86 3.41 3.86 -10.33
N LYS A 87 3.73 4.47 -9.19
CA LYS A 87 4.88 4.05 -8.37
C LYS A 87 4.66 2.68 -7.73
N PHE A 88 3.48 2.37 -7.21
CA PHE A 88 3.17 1.02 -6.69
C PHE A 88 3.25 -0.04 -7.80
N SER A 89 2.72 0.28 -8.97
CA SER A 89 2.78 -0.56 -10.16
C SER A 89 4.22 -0.90 -10.56
N GLN A 90 5.11 0.10 -10.54
CA GLN A 90 6.54 -0.08 -10.79
C GLN A 90 7.24 -0.87 -9.67
N LEU A 91 7.05 -0.47 -8.40
CA LEU A 91 7.68 -1.10 -7.24
C LEU A 91 7.38 -2.60 -7.14
N ILE A 92 6.12 -2.99 -7.32
CA ILE A 92 5.70 -4.39 -7.25
C ILE A 92 6.36 -5.18 -8.41
N ARG A 93 6.24 -4.70 -9.65
CA ARG A 93 6.78 -5.43 -10.82
C ARG A 93 8.29 -5.53 -10.80
N ARG A 94 8.99 -4.45 -10.46
CA ARG A 94 10.45 -4.41 -10.36
C ARG A 94 10.99 -5.36 -9.29
N SER A 95 10.32 -5.45 -8.15
CA SER A 95 10.68 -6.43 -7.12
C SER A 95 10.71 -7.86 -7.67
N TYR A 96 9.90 -8.18 -8.68
CA TYR A 96 9.81 -9.52 -9.24
C TYR A 96 10.81 -9.78 -10.36
N LEU A 97 11.43 -8.77 -10.99
CA LEU A 97 12.35 -8.95 -12.12
C LEU A 97 13.48 -9.94 -11.81
N GLY A 98 14.08 -9.85 -10.61
CA GLY A 98 15.13 -10.76 -10.13
C GLY A 98 14.61 -12.12 -9.62
N ARG A 99 13.29 -12.30 -9.58
CA ARG A 99 12.58 -13.42 -8.94
C ARG A 99 11.70 -14.17 -9.94
N ASN A 100 12.30 -14.74 -10.98
CA ASN A 100 11.56 -15.50 -11.98
C ASN A 100 11.52 -17.01 -11.65
N PRO A 101 10.36 -17.59 -11.28
CA PRO A 101 10.23 -19.01 -10.90
C PRO A 101 10.52 -20.00 -12.04
N LYS A 102 10.53 -19.57 -13.31
CA LYS A 102 10.99 -20.39 -14.44
C LYS A 102 12.49 -20.65 -14.40
N THR A 103 13.27 -19.75 -13.79
CA THR A 103 14.73 -19.77 -13.91
C THR A 103 15.38 -20.64 -12.84
N ALA A 104 16.39 -21.41 -13.25
CA ALA A 104 17.23 -22.16 -12.30
C ALA A 104 17.99 -21.21 -11.35
N THR A 105 18.31 -20.00 -11.82
CA THR A 105 18.95 -18.94 -11.04
C THR A 105 18.12 -18.56 -9.82
N PHE A 106 16.81 -18.39 -9.97
CA PHE A 106 15.92 -18.10 -8.84
C PHE A 106 15.92 -19.22 -7.80
N LYS A 107 15.84 -20.49 -8.23
CA LYS A 107 15.87 -21.65 -7.31
C LYS A 107 17.20 -21.73 -6.53
N ARG A 108 18.32 -21.48 -7.21
CA ARG A 108 19.66 -21.43 -6.58
C ARG A 108 19.76 -20.28 -5.59
N LYS A 109 19.31 -19.07 -5.99
CA LYS A 109 19.28 -17.87 -5.17
C LYS A 109 18.44 -18.07 -3.91
N LEU A 110 17.27 -18.68 -4.04
CA LEU A 110 16.38 -18.99 -2.92
C LEU A 110 17.03 -19.97 -1.93
N ASN A 111 17.70 -21.02 -2.43
CA ASN A 111 18.41 -21.97 -1.57
C ASN A 111 19.62 -21.33 -0.87
N GLN A 112 20.40 -20.52 -1.59
CA GLN A 112 21.54 -19.79 -1.04
C GLN A 112 21.08 -18.79 0.03
N MET A 113 20.06 -17.98 -0.25
CA MET A 113 19.51 -17.03 0.70
C MET A 113 18.97 -17.71 1.94
N ARG A 114 18.27 -18.85 1.80
CA ARG A 114 17.84 -19.65 2.95
C ARG A 114 19.00 -20.11 3.82
N SER A 115 20.08 -20.57 3.21
CA SER A 115 21.27 -20.98 3.98
C SER A 115 21.90 -19.79 4.73
N THR A 116 21.97 -18.61 4.11
CA THR A 116 22.47 -17.39 4.74
C THR A 116 21.57 -16.90 5.87
N ILE A 117 20.26 -16.89 5.64
CA ILE A 117 19.23 -16.54 6.62
C ILE A 117 19.31 -17.48 7.85
N GLN A 118 19.47 -18.78 7.64
CA GLN A 118 19.62 -19.76 8.72
C GLN A 118 20.89 -19.55 9.55
N ASN A 119 21.98 -19.11 8.91
CA ASN A 119 23.22 -18.78 9.58
C ASN A 119 23.20 -17.41 10.29
N GLN A 120 22.09 -16.67 10.22
CA GLN A 120 21.90 -15.33 10.81
C GLN A 120 22.94 -14.28 10.37
N ASP A 121 23.67 -14.54 9.29
CA ASP A 121 24.71 -13.65 8.75
C ASP A 121 24.13 -12.64 7.75
N LEU A 122 23.00 -12.03 8.11
CA LEU A 122 22.31 -11.08 7.23
C LEU A 122 23.05 -9.74 7.13
N THR A 123 23.90 -9.42 8.10
CA THR A 123 24.69 -8.19 8.15
C THR A 123 25.83 -8.17 7.14
N SER A 124 26.35 -9.33 6.71
CA SER A 124 27.45 -9.39 5.74
C SER A 124 27.05 -8.94 4.33
N TYR A 125 25.76 -8.95 4.01
CA TYR A 125 25.24 -8.51 2.71
C TYR A 125 24.92 -7.02 2.61
N VAL A 126 24.87 -6.29 3.72
CA VAL A 126 24.63 -4.83 3.71
C VAL A 126 25.81 -4.07 3.08
N HIS A 127 26.99 -4.70 3.02
CA HIS A 127 28.24 -4.09 2.54
C HIS A 127 28.65 -4.46 1.10
N ASN A 128 27.90 -5.33 0.43
CA ASN A 128 28.13 -5.62 -0.99
C ASN A 128 27.18 -4.78 -1.83
N ASP A 129 27.70 -4.03 -2.80
CA ASP A 129 26.96 -3.27 -3.82
C ASP A 129 26.09 -4.24 -4.64
N ALA A 130 24.95 -4.63 -4.10
CA ALA A 130 23.98 -5.48 -4.78
C ALA A 130 23.14 -4.59 -5.72
N ASN A 131 23.24 -4.85 -7.02
CA ASN A 131 22.31 -4.33 -8.02
C ASN A 131 20.92 -5.00 -7.83
N SER A 132 20.20 -4.63 -6.76
CA SER A 132 18.83 -5.08 -6.52
C SER A 132 17.86 -4.35 -7.43
N ASN A 133 16.90 -5.10 -8.00
CA ASN A 133 15.81 -4.51 -8.76
C ASN A 133 14.69 -3.94 -7.86
N ALA A 134 14.64 -4.36 -6.58
CA ALA A 134 13.67 -3.83 -5.63
C ALA A 134 14.08 -2.44 -5.14
N SER A 135 13.09 -1.62 -4.79
CA SER A 135 13.34 -0.26 -4.33
C SER A 135 12.46 0.14 -3.14
N SER A 136 12.78 1.30 -2.58
CA SER A 136 12.09 1.89 -1.45
C SER A 136 11.53 3.27 -1.79
N MET A 137 10.33 3.57 -1.32
CA MET A 137 9.70 4.89 -1.42
C MET A 137 9.17 5.34 -0.04
N ALA A 138 9.05 6.65 0.15
CA ALA A 138 8.37 7.24 1.30
C ALA A 138 7.16 8.09 0.86
N ILE A 139 6.07 8.02 1.62
CA ILE A 139 4.88 8.87 1.47
C ILE A 139 4.76 9.74 2.73
N SER A 140 5.05 11.02 2.57
CA SER A 140 5.19 11.95 3.68
C SER A 140 4.08 12.98 3.69
N GLY A 141 3.37 13.13 4.81
CA GLY A 141 2.33 14.15 4.91
C GLY A 141 1.71 14.23 6.29
N ILE A 142 0.92 15.26 6.55
CA ILE A 142 0.24 15.45 7.84
C ILE A 142 -0.76 14.31 8.11
N SER A 143 -1.02 14.03 9.39
CA SER A 143 -2.03 13.03 9.77
C SER A 143 -3.41 13.49 9.28
N GLY A 144 -4.26 12.55 8.84
CA GLY A 144 -5.58 12.86 8.29
C GLY A 144 -5.61 13.35 6.84
N ALA A 145 -4.47 13.54 6.16
CA ALA A 145 -4.45 13.98 4.75
C ALA A 145 -4.88 12.91 3.72
N GLY A 146 -5.27 11.70 4.16
CA GLY A 146 -5.75 10.65 3.27
C GLY A 146 -4.69 9.67 2.73
N LYS A 147 -3.42 9.76 3.15
CA LYS A 147 -2.31 8.87 2.73
C LYS A 147 -2.67 7.39 2.80
N SER A 148 -3.14 6.94 3.96
CA SER A 148 -3.45 5.53 4.24
C SER A 148 -4.69 5.08 3.47
N THR A 149 -5.68 5.96 3.31
CA THR A 149 -6.88 5.71 2.51
C THR A 149 -6.54 5.52 1.04
N ALA A 150 -5.75 6.43 0.46
CA ALA A 150 -5.26 6.34 -0.92
C ALA A 150 -4.46 5.07 -1.17
N THR A 151 -3.51 4.78 -0.26
CA THR A 151 -2.70 3.56 -0.30
C THR A 151 -3.57 2.31 -0.30
N ASN A 152 -4.52 2.22 0.63
CA ASN A 152 -5.42 1.07 0.71
C ASN A 152 -6.28 0.93 -0.54
N LEU A 153 -6.80 2.04 -1.08
CA LEU A 153 -7.64 2.03 -2.28
C LEU A 153 -6.87 1.45 -3.47
N ILE A 154 -5.64 1.91 -3.69
CA ILE A 154 -4.78 1.45 -4.79
C ILE A 154 -4.33 0.01 -4.57
N LEU A 155 -3.85 -0.37 -3.38
CA LEU A 155 -3.40 -1.75 -3.14
C LEU A 155 -4.53 -2.76 -3.31
N ASN A 156 -5.77 -2.39 -3.00
CA ASN A 156 -6.94 -3.26 -3.20
C ASN A 156 -7.33 -3.49 -4.67
N THR A 157 -6.67 -2.83 -5.64
CA THR A 157 -6.82 -3.16 -7.07
C THR A 157 -6.03 -4.41 -7.46
N TYR A 158 -5.07 -4.81 -6.64
CA TYR A 158 -4.28 -6.03 -6.80
C TYR A 158 -4.92 -7.18 -6.01
N ASP A 159 -4.86 -8.39 -6.56
CA ASP A 159 -5.25 -9.59 -5.82
C ASP A 159 -4.38 -9.74 -4.55
N LYS A 160 -5.01 -10.11 -3.43
CA LYS A 160 -4.31 -10.24 -2.14
C LYS A 160 -3.30 -11.39 -2.14
N VAL A 161 -3.66 -12.49 -2.81
CA VAL A 161 -2.86 -13.71 -2.98
C VAL A 161 -3.19 -14.30 -4.35
N ILE A 162 -2.16 -14.70 -5.09
CA ILE A 162 -2.28 -15.36 -6.39
C ILE A 162 -1.63 -16.75 -6.26
N TYR A 163 -2.36 -17.79 -6.63
CA TYR A 163 -1.81 -19.15 -6.67
C TYR A 163 -1.34 -19.50 -8.07
N HIS A 164 -0.12 -20.03 -8.18
CA HIS A 164 0.48 -20.47 -9.43
C HIS A 164 0.58 -22.00 -9.45
N PRO A 165 -0.38 -22.72 -10.05
CA PRO A 165 -0.41 -24.19 -10.02
C PRO A 165 0.86 -24.83 -10.59
N ASP A 166 1.34 -24.33 -11.73
CA ASP A 166 2.52 -24.86 -12.44
C ASP A 166 3.82 -24.74 -11.63
N TYR A 167 3.86 -23.80 -10.68
CA TYR A 167 5.03 -23.52 -9.86
C TYR A 167 4.82 -23.90 -8.38
N GLN A 168 3.61 -24.37 -8.01
CA GLN A 168 3.18 -24.66 -6.65
C GLN A 168 3.53 -23.54 -5.67
N LEU A 169 3.29 -22.30 -6.11
CA LEU A 169 3.73 -21.08 -5.42
C LEU A 169 2.54 -20.20 -5.09
N LEU A 170 2.52 -19.64 -3.88
CA LEU A 170 1.64 -18.55 -3.51
C LEU A 170 2.41 -17.24 -3.65
N GLN A 171 1.86 -16.32 -4.44
CA GLN A 171 2.38 -14.97 -4.60
C GLN A 171 1.55 -14.01 -3.75
N VAL A 172 2.25 -13.13 -3.02
CA VAL A 172 1.65 -12.04 -2.26
C VAL A 172 2.13 -10.71 -2.85
N PRO A 173 1.35 -10.06 -3.76
CA PRO A 173 1.80 -8.86 -4.47
C PRO A 173 2.24 -7.71 -3.57
N TRP A 174 1.53 -7.49 -2.47
CA TRP A 174 1.84 -6.44 -1.49
C TRP A 174 1.37 -6.89 -0.13
N ILE A 175 2.01 -6.54 0.98
CA ILE A 175 1.54 -6.66 2.37
C ILE A 175 1.61 -5.30 3.06
N LYS A 176 0.59 -4.95 3.84
CA LYS A 176 0.57 -3.71 4.61
C LYS A 176 0.54 -4.05 6.10
N ILE A 177 1.38 -3.36 6.85
CA ILE A 177 1.46 -3.43 8.32
C ILE A 177 1.55 -2.02 8.88
N ASP A 178 0.98 -1.83 10.06
CA ASP A 178 1.16 -0.59 10.82
C ASP A 178 2.42 -0.73 11.67
N CYS A 179 3.21 0.33 11.75
CA CYS A 179 4.38 0.36 12.61
C CYS A 179 3.96 0.21 14.08
N PRO A 180 4.57 -0.71 14.84
CA PRO A 180 4.24 -0.90 16.26
C PRO A 180 4.50 0.38 17.07
N TYR A 181 3.66 0.62 18.08
CA TYR A 181 3.68 1.84 18.89
C TYR A 181 4.98 2.03 19.68
N ASP A 182 5.60 0.94 20.12
CA ASP A 182 6.87 0.96 20.86
C ASP A 182 8.10 0.99 19.91
N GLY A 183 7.86 0.92 18.59
CA GLY A 183 8.89 0.87 17.55
C GLY A 183 9.78 -0.37 17.62
N SER A 184 9.36 -1.42 18.32
CA SER A 184 10.13 -2.65 18.51
C SER A 184 10.16 -3.48 17.23
N LEU A 185 11.37 -3.86 16.81
CA LEU A 185 11.56 -4.75 15.68
C LEU A 185 10.91 -6.13 15.90
N SER A 186 10.76 -6.57 17.16
CA SER A 186 10.08 -7.83 17.48
C SER A 186 8.58 -7.71 17.20
N GLU A 187 7.94 -6.63 17.66
CA GLU A 187 6.52 -6.38 17.41
C GLU A 187 6.25 -6.13 15.92
N PHE A 188 7.20 -5.55 15.20
CA PHE A 188 7.13 -5.40 13.75
C PHE A 188 7.10 -6.77 13.05
N CYS A 189 8.01 -7.68 13.41
CA CYS A 189 8.03 -9.03 12.85
C CYS A 189 6.74 -9.80 13.19
N GLU A 190 6.23 -9.65 14.42
CA GLU A 190 4.96 -10.23 14.82
C GLU A 190 3.78 -9.69 14.01
N SER A 191 3.74 -8.37 13.77
CA SER A 191 2.74 -7.72 12.94
C SER A 191 2.78 -8.21 11.49
N PHE A 192 3.98 -8.45 10.94
CA PHE A 192 4.15 -9.09 9.65
C PHE A 192 3.56 -10.50 9.63
N PHE A 193 3.85 -11.34 10.63
CA PHE A 193 3.29 -12.70 10.69
C PHE A 193 1.76 -12.67 10.78
N ILE A 194 1.19 -11.79 11.60
CA ILE A 194 -0.27 -11.61 11.72
C ILE A 194 -0.88 -11.19 10.38
N ALA A 195 -0.26 -10.24 9.68
CA ALA A 195 -0.76 -9.77 8.40
C ALA A 195 -0.70 -10.86 7.33
N LEU A 196 0.34 -11.71 7.36
CA LEU A 196 0.48 -12.84 6.45
C LEU A 196 -0.50 -13.97 6.78
N ASP A 197 -0.67 -14.29 8.07
CA ASP A 197 -1.64 -15.29 8.57
C ASP A 197 -3.06 -14.97 8.15
N LYS A 198 -3.48 -13.71 8.25
CA LYS A 198 -4.80 -13.23 7.80
C LYS A 198 -5.05 -13.46 6.31
N ARG A 199 -3.99 -13.56 5.50
CA ARG A 199 -4.09 -13.69 4.04
C ARG A 199 -3.98 -15.12 3.57
N LEU A 200 -3.09 -15.88 4.18
CA LEU A 200 -2.77 -17.24 3.79
C LEU A 200 -3.52 -18.29 4.62
N ASN A 201 -4.27 -17.85 5.64
CA ASN A 201 -4.93 -18.72 6.62
C ASN A 201 -3.92 -19.67 7.30
N THR A 202 -2.79 -19.10 7.74
CA THR A 202 -1.68 -19.80 8.39
C THR A 202 -1.61 -19.46 9.89
N ARG A 203 -0.64 -20.05 10.61
CA ARG A 203 -0.35 -19.78 12.03
C ARG A 203 1.14 -19.48 12.25
N TYR A 204 1.70 -18.62 11.41
CA TYR A 204 3.09 -18.21 11.46
C TYR A 204 3.40 -17.42 12.72
N ARG A 205 2.50 -16.56 13.19
CA ARG A 205 2.69 -15.84 14.45
C ARG A 205 2.97 -16.81 15.58
N ASP A 206 2.09 -17.78 15.80
CA ASP A 206 2.24 -18.77 16.87
C ASP A 206 3.50 -19.62 16.68
N LYS A 207 3.76 -20.06 15.44
CA LYS A 207 4.92 -20.90 15.12
C LYS A 207 6.25 -20.20 15.39
N TYR A 208 6.41 -18.97 14.91
CA TYR A 208 7.70 -18.29 14.92
C TYR A 208 7.95 -17.52 16.22
N THR A 209 6.91 -17.13 16.97
CA THR A 209 7.07 -16.48 18.29
C THR A 209 7.15 -17.48 19.46
N ALA A 210 6.85 -18.76 19.23
CA ALA A 210 6.98 -19.81 20.24
C ALA A 210 8.41 -19.87 20.80
N GLY A 211 8.51 -20.01 22.13
CA GLY A 211 9.80 -20.18 22.81
C GLY A 211 10.65 -18.93 22.95
N ARG A 212 10.10 -17.72 22.74
CA ARG A 212 10.80 -16.42 22.88
C ARG A 212 12.06 -16.35 22.00
N PRO A 213 11.88 -16.39 20.67
CA PRO A 213 12.99 -16.34 19.73
C PRO A 213 13.82 -15.05 19.89
N THR A 214 15.09 -15.12 19.47
CA THR A 214 15.91 -13.91 19.34
C THR A 214 15.38 -13.02 18.21
N ILE A 215 15.67 -11.72 18.28
CA ILE A 215 15.28 -10.78 17.23
C ILE A 215 15.89 -11.14 15.86
N GLY A 216 17.14 -11.64 15.85
CA GLY A 216 17.80 -12.08 14.63
C GLY A 216 17.07 -13.26 13.97
N LYS A 217 16.54 -14.18 14.77
CA LYS A 217 15.71 -15.29 14.28
C LYS A 217 14.40 -14.77 13.68
N LEU A 218 13.72 -13.83 14.33
CA LEU A 218 12.47 -13.24 13.80
C LEU A 218 12.69 -12.54 12.45
N ILE A 219 13.76 -11.75 12.33
CA ILE A 219 14.17 -11.11 11.07
C ILE A 219 14.42 -12.15 9.98
N ALA A 220 15.15 -13.21 10.31
CA ALA A 220 15.44 -14.31 9.40
C ALA A 220 14.15 -15.01 8.94
N ASP A 221 13.23 -15.29 9.86
CA ASP A 221 11.95 -15.93 9.55
C ASP A 221 11.06 -15.03 8.66
N VAL A 222 11.03 -13.70 8.87
CA VAL A 222 10.33 -12.76 7.97
C VAL A 222 10.93 -12.77 6.57
N ALA A 223 12.26 -12.73 6.46
CA ALA A 223 12.96 -12.79 5.18
C ALA A 223 12.67 -14.08 4.41
N ASP A 224 12.68 -15.24 5.08
CA ASP A 224 12.36 -16.53 4.45
C ASP A 224 10.90 -16.58 4.00
N LEU A 225 9.95 -16.10 4.81
CA LEU A 225 8.54 -16.03 4.42
C LEU A 225 8.31 -15.11 3.21
N CYS A 226 9.06 -14.01 3.11
CA CYS A 226 9.00 -13.15 1.92
C CYS A 226 9.45 -13.88 0.64
N LEU A 227 10.46 -14.75 0.74
CA LEU A 227 10.91 -15.60 -0.37
C LEU A 227 9.90 -16.71 -0.69
N ILE A 228 9.39 -17.41 0.34
CA ILE A 228 8.42 -18.51 0.19
C ILE A 228 7.17 -18.04 -0.52
N HIS A 229 6.63 -16.89 -0.10
CA HIS A 229 5.34 -16.38 -0.57
C HIS A 229 5.46 -15.31 -1.64
N ALA A 230 6.65 -15.20 -2.26
CA ALA A 230 6.97 -14.22 -3.29
C ALA A 230 6.37 -12.82 -2.97
N VAL A 231 6.70 -12.29 -1.79
CA VAL A 231 6.17 -11.00 -1.34
C VAL A 231 6.74 -9.88 -2.22
N GLY A 232 5.88 -9.13 -2.91
CA GLY A 232 6.29 -8.09 -3.86
C GLY A 232 6.69 -6.78 -3.16
N LEU A 233 5.77 -6.28 -2.35
CA LEU A 233 5.86 -4.98 -1.68
C LEU A 233 5.49 -5.11 -0.19
N ILE A 234 6.23 -4.45 0.69
CA ILE A 234 5.84 -4.24 2.09
C ILE A 234 5.55 -2.75 2.29
N VAL A 235 4.33 -2.42 2.71
CA VAL A 235 3.95 -1.08 3.12
C VAL A 235 3.93 -1.00 4.64
N VAL A 236 4.73 -0.10 5.19
CA VAL A 236 4.78 0.20 6.63
C VAL A 236 4.09 1.53 6.86
N ASP A 237 2.91 1.50 7.47
CA ASP A 237 2.12 2.69 7.80
C ASP A 237 2.42 3.21 9.21
N GLU A 238 2.01 4.44 9.49
CA GLU A 238 2.21 5.11 10.79
C GLU A 238 3.66 5.09 11.29
N PHE A 239 4.59 5.19 10.36
CA PHE A 239 6.02 4.97 10.59
C PHE A 239 6.65 5.92 11.60
N GLN A 240 6.00 7.04 11.92
CA GLN A 240 6.42 7.91 13.01
C GLN A 240 6.43 7.25 14.39
N HIS A 241 5.75 6.10 14.58
CA HIS A 241 5.85 5.34 15.82
C HIS A 241 7.28 4.81 16.07
N MET A 242 8.11 4.66 15.03
CA MET A 242 9.53 4.29 15.18
C MET A 242 10.33 5.29 16.01
N ASN A 243 10.03 6.59 15.94
CA ASN A 243 10.79 7.63 16.64
C ASN A 243 10.69 7.55 18.17
N LEU A 244 9.80 6.70 18.69
CA LEU A 244 9.62 6.47 20.12
C LEU A 244 10.40 5.26 20.64
N ALA A 245 11.08 4.52 19.76
CA ALA A 245 11.89 3.37 20.14
C ALA A 245 13.10 3.78 21.01
N LYS A 246 13.46 2.92 21.97
CA LYS A 246 14.65 3.10 22.83
C LYS A 246 15.92 3.21 21.96
N SER A 247 16.90 3.99 22.42
CA SER A 247 18.17 4.28 21.73
C SER A 247 18.77 3.03 21.04
N GLY A 248 18.98 3.11 19.71
CA GLY A 248 19.55 2.04 18.88
C GLY A 248 18.56 1.09 18.20
N GLY A 249 17.25 1.18 18.47
CA GLY A 249 16.22 0.36 17.80
C GLY A 249 15.97 0.77 16.34
N GLU A 250 16.03 2.08 16.07
CA GLU A 250 15.83 2.67 14.74
C GLU A 250 16.86 2.15 13.72
N GLU A 251 18.14 2.15 14.07
CA GLU A 251 19.23 1.66 13.20
C GLU A 251 19.06 0.18 12.83
N LYS A 252 18.65 -0.65 13.79
CA LYS A 252 18.38 -2.08 13.53
C LYS A 252 17.20 -2.26 12.57
N MET A 253 16.14 -1.47 12.72
CA MET A 253 15.01 -1.48 11.79
C MET A 253 15.44 -1.04 10.39
N ILE A 254 16.21 0.04 10.27
CA ILE A 254 16.74 0.51 8.99
C ILE A 254 17.54 -0.59 8.30
N ASN A 255 18.51 -1.18 9.02
CA ASN A 255 19.35 -2.25 8.48
C ASN A 255 18.51 -3.45 8.05
N PHE A 256 17.45 -3.78 8.79
CA PHE A 256 16.51 -4.83 8.42
C PHE A 256 15.74 -4.50 7.12
N LEU A 257 15.16 -3.31 7.01
CA LEU A 257 14.44 -2.90 5.79
C LEU A 257 15.38 -2.84 4.58
N VAL A 258 16.60 -2.32 4.76
CA VAL A 258 17.65 -2.35 3.71
C VAL A 258 17.99 -3.78 3.31
N THR A 259 18.08 -4.70 4.27
CA THR A 259 18.29 -6.13 3.99
C THR A 259 17.17 -6.73 3.15
N LEU A 260 15.90 -6.41 3.46
CA LEU A 260 14.75 -6.88 2.67
C LEU A 260 14.81 -6.38 1.23
N VAL A 261 15.21 -5.13 1.00
CA VAL A 261 15.34 -4.55 -0.35
C VAL A 261 16.53 -5.16 -1.11
N ASN A 262 17.71 -5.20 -0.49
CA ASN A 262 18.96 -5.55 -1.19
C ASN A 262 19.15 -7.07 -1.32
N VAL A 263 18.75 -7.83 -0.31
CA VAL A 263 18.94 -9.29 -0.27
C VAL A 263 17.68 -10.00 -0.73
N VAL A 264 16.53 -9.70 -0.12
CA VAL A 264 15.29 -10.45 -0.40
C VAL A 264 14.58 -9.97 -1.67
N GLU A 265 14.98 -8.80 -2.18
CA GLU A 265 14.38 -8.12 -3.34
C GLU A 265 12.88 -7.86 -3.15
N VAL A 266 12.51 -7.42 -1.95
CA VAL A 266 11.16 -6.96 -1.62
C VAL A 266 11.16 -5.43 -1.64
N SER A 267 10.25 -4.84 -2.38
CA SER A 267 10.10 -3.38 -2.39
C SER A 267 9.48 -2.90 -1.07
N ILE A 268 9.80 -1.68 -0.64
CA ILE A 268 9.32 -1.13 0.64
C ILE A 268 8.70 0.25 0.44
N VAL A 269 7.55 0.50 1.06
CA VAL A 269 6.93 1.83 1.13
C VAL A 269 6.74 2.22 2.59
N LEU A 270 7.29 3.37 2.98
CA LEU A 270 7.14 3.93 4.32
C LEU A 270 6.13 5.07 4.28
N ILE A 271 5.11 5.03 5.14
CA ILE A 271 4.09 6.08 5.24
C ILE A 271 4.18 6.70 6.63
N GLY A 272 4.29 8.02 6.68
CA GLY A 272 4.36 8.70 7.96
C GLY A 272 4.49 10.21 7.85
N THR A 273 4.82 10.84 8.97
CA THR A 273 5.01 12.30 9.02
C THR A 273 6.36 12.72 8.40
N PRO A 274 6.48 13.97 7.89
CA PRO A 274 7.76 14.50 7.42
C PRO A 274 8.90 14.40 8.43
N LYS A 275 8.61 14.59 9.72
CA LYS A 275 9.60 14.48 10.79
C LYS A 275 10.18 13.07 10.89
N ALA A 276 9.33 12.03 10.83
CA ALA A 276 9.76 10.65 10.92
C ALA A 276 10.55 10.21 9.68
N LEU A 277 10.04 10.51 8.49
CA LEU A 277 10.65 10.04 7.24
C LEU A 277 11.98 10.75 6.90
N ARG A 278 12.26 11.92 7.49
CA ARG A 278 13.54 12.61 7.33
C ARG A 278 14.72 11.80 7.84
N LEU A 279 14.56 11.08 8.96
CA LEU A 279 15.62 10.30 9.56
C LEU A 279 16.10 9.20 8.59
N PHE A 280 15.14 8.50 8.00
CA PHE A 280 15.35 7.38 7.07
C PHE A 280 15.80 7.81 5.67
N SER A 281 15.64 9.08 5.33
CA SER A 281 16.02 9.55 4.00
C SER A 281 17.52 9.39 3.74
N ASN A 282 18.37 9.46 4.77
CA ASN A 282 19.82 9.40 4.60
C ASN A 282 20.36 8.00 4.30
N GLU A 283 19.74 6.94 4.85
CA GLU A 283 20.18 5.55 4.64
C GLU A 283 19.60 4.96 3.35
N PHE A 284 18.36 5.32 2.97
CA PHE A 284 17.79 4.95 1.67
C PHE A 284 18.33 5.77 0.49
N ARG A 285 19.36 6.61 0.71
CA ARG A 285 19.96 7.50 -0.31
C ARG A 285 20.64 6.72 -1.44
N GLN A 286 21.02 5.45 -1.23
CA GLN A 286 21.54 4.57 -2.28
C GLN A 286 20.40 4.00 -3.16
N ALA A 287 19.32 3.51 -2.53
CA ALA A 287 18.11 3.05 -3.24
C ALA A 287 17.44 4.17 -4.07
N ARG A 288 17.44 5.41 -3.56
CA ARG A 288 16.92 6.60 -4.27
C ARG A 288 17.71 7.00 -5.52
N ARG A 289 18.97 6.58 -5.67
CA ARG A 289 19.80 6.92 -6.86
C ARG A 289 19.64 5.92 -8.00
N ALA A 290 19.38 4.64 -7.68
CA ALA A 290 19.21 3.59 -8.69
C ALA A 290 17.82 3.61 -9.34
N SER A 291 16.80 4.09 -8.61
CA SER A 291 15.43 4.25 -9.14
C SER A 291 14.95 5.69 -8.89
N GLY A 292 14.57 6.42 -9.94
CA GLY A 292 13.91 7.73 -9.86
C GLY A 292 12.52 7.71 -9.19
N GLU A 293 12.28 6.76 -8.29
CA GLU A 293 10.98 6.44 -7.72
C GLU A 293 10.59 7.33 -6.54
N GLY A 294 11.44 8.26 -6.09
CA GLY A 294 11.12 9.50 -5.35
C GLY A 294 10.07 9.48 -4.22
N SER A 295 10.35 10.09 -3.08
CA SER A 295 9.32 10.28 -2.04
C SER A 295 8.13 11.11 -2.55
N ILE A 296 6.90 10.69 -2.25
CA ILE A 296 5.69 11.50 -2.46
C ILE A 296 5.48 12.39 -1.23
N VAL A 297 5.35 13.69 -1.45
CA VAL A 297 4.81 14.62 -0.44
C VAL A 297 3.30 14.67 -0.62
N TRP A 298 2.59 14.25 0.40
CA TRP A 298 1.15 14.18 0.48
C TRP A 298 0.63 15.39 1.24
N ASP A 299 0.35 16.45 0.49
CA ASP A 299 -0.15 17.70 1.05
C ASP A 299 -1.67 17.84 0.86
N ARG A 300 -2.23 18.89 1.45
CA ARG A 300 -3.59 19.35 1.17
C ARG A 300 -3.75 19.75 -0.30
N MET A 301 -4.99 19.78 -0.76
CA MET A 301 -5.31 20.37 -2.07
C MET A 301 -4.96 21.85 -2.03
N ALA A 302 -4.35 22.35 -3.10
CA ALA A 302 -4.15 23.78 -3.29
C ALA A 302 -5.49 24.42 -3.68
N PHE A 303 -5.63 25.72 -3.41
CA PHE A 303 -6.77 26.50 -3.91
C PHE A 303 -6.53 26.83 -5.38
N ASP A 304 -6.79 25.85 -6.24
CA ASP A 304 -6.63 25.89 -7.70
C ASP A 304 -7.76 25.10 -8.40
N GLU A 305 -7.66 24.95 -9.71
CA GLU A 305 -8.63 24.21 -10.55
C GLU A 305 -8.95 22.81 -10.00
N SER A 306 -7.99 22.12 -9.37
CA SER A 306 -8.23 20.78 -8.81
C SER A 306 -9.22 20.83 -7.64
N TRP A 307 -9.18 21.92 -6.86
CA TRP A 307 -10.13 22.15 -5.77
C TRP A 307 -11.52 22.48 -6.29
N ASP A 308 -11.58 23.29 -7.35
CA ASP A 308 -12.84 23.64 -8.01
C ASP A 308 -13.50 22.38 -8.58
N ASP A 309 -12.77 21.57 -9.35
CA ASP A 309 -13.22 20.29 -9.91
C ASP A 309 -13.74 19.33 -8.81
N PHE A 310 -13.04 19.26 -7.68
CA PHE A 310 -13.44 18.42 -6.56
C PHE A 310 -14.77 18.88 -5.95
N LEU A 311 -14.95 20.19 -5.79
CA LEU A 311 -16.19 20.74 -5.26
C LEU A 311 -17.35 20.62 -6.25
N GLU A 312 -17.11 20.79 -7.55
CA GLU A 312 -18.13 20.57 -8.58
C GLU A 312 -18.68 19.14 -8.51
N GLU A 313 -17.80 18.14 -8.38
CA GLU A 313 -18.19 16.74 -8.18
C GLU A 313 -18.94 16.53 -6.86
N LEU A 314 -18.53 17.17 -5.77
CA LEU A 314 -19.20 17.05 -4.47
C LEU A 314 -20.60 17.70 -4.49
N PHE A 315 -20.75 18.84 -5.14
CA PHE A 315 -21.99 19.63 -5.18
C PHE A 315 -23.09 18.99 -6.03
N GLN A 316 -22.80 17.93 -6.78
CA GLN A 316 -23.83 17.10 -7.41
C GLN A 316 -24.68 16.34 -6.39
N TYR A 317 -24.24 16.24 -5.13
CA TYR A 317 -24.84 15.37 -4.11
C TYR A 317 -25.54 16.14 -2.98
N GLN A 318 -26.58 16.92 -3.33
CA GLN A 318 -27.32 17.73 -2.37
C GLN A 318 -28.63 17.05 -1.95
N TRP A 319 -28.65 16.42 -0.76
CA TRP A 319 -29.89 15.95 -0.13
C TRP A 319 -30.62 17.09 0.60
N LEU A 320 -30.77 18.23 -0.07
CA LEU A 320 -31.46 19.42 0.44
C LEU A 320 -32.78 19.65 -0.30
N GLN A 321 -33.81 20.12 0.41
CA GLN A 321 -35.08 20.50 -0.22
C GLN A 321 -34.94 21.69 -1.16
N SER A 322 -34.00 22.59 -0.87
CA SER A 322 -33.58 23.70 -1.71
C SER A 322 -32.09 23.52 -2.04
N SER A 323 -31.77 23.20 -3.30
CA SER A 323 -30.39 23.12 -3.75
C SER A 323 -29.75 24.51 -3.78
N THR A 324 -28.45 24.57 -3.52
CA THR A 324 -27.64 25.79 -3.64
C THR A 324 -26.62 25.59 -4.74
N GLU A 325 -26.48 26.59 -5.62
CA GLU A 325 -25.44 26.57 -6.65
C GLU A 325 -24.06 26.80 -6.03
N LEU A 326 -23.04 26.16 -6.58
CA LEU A 326 -21.66 26.41 -6.18
C LEU A 326 -21.24 27.78 -6.74
N ASP A 327 -20.80 28.68 -5.87
CA ASP A 327 -20.23 29.97 -6.26
C ASP A 327 -18.83 30.17 -5.65
N GLU A 328 -18.16 31.24 -6.04
CA GLU A 328 -16.80 31.56 -5.56
C GLU A 328 -16.76 31.78 -4.03
N GLN A 329 -17.83 32.32 -3.45
CA GLN A 329 -17.89 32.60 -2.01
C GLN A 329 -17.94 31.30 -1.19
N ILE A 330 -18.78 30.35 -1.60
CA ILE A 330 -18.92 29.03 -1.01
C ILE A 330 -17.63 28.23 -1.21
N THR A 331 -17.07 28.27 -2.42
CA THR A 331 -15.81 27.58 -2.78
C THR A 331 -14.66 28.01 -1.87
N ARG A 332 -14.49 29.33 -1.69
CA ARG A 332 -13.48 29.90 -0.79
C ARG A 332 -13.77 29.60 0.67
N LEU A 333 -15.02 29.71 1.11
CA LEU A 333 -15.42 29.41 2.48
C LEU A 333 -15.10 27.95 2.86
N LEU A 334 -15.43 27.00 1.98
CA LEU A 334 -15.15 25.59 2.19
C LEU A 334 -13.64 25.32 2.21
N TYR A 335 -12.86 26.01 1.38
CA TYR A 335 -11.40 25.91 1.43
C TYR A 335 -10.84 26.42 2.75
N ASP A 336 -11.27 27.59 3.21
CA ASP A 336 -10.81 28.20 4.46
C ASP A 336 -11.20 27.35 5.69
N LEU A 337 -12.40 26.77 5.71
CA LEU A 337 -12.85 25.91 6.82
C LEU A 337 -12.18 24.53 6.83
N SER A 338 -11.96 23.95 5.65
CA SER A 338 -11.34 22.62 5.52
C SER A 338 -9.81 22.65 5.47
N GLN A 339 -9.24 23.84 5.24
CA GLN A 339 -7.83 24.03 4.95
C GLN A 339 -7.35 23.17 3.76
N GLY A 340 -8.22 22.96 2.76
CA GLY A 340 -7.93 22.14 1.56
C GLY A 340 -7.86 20.64 1.83
N ILE A 341 -8.40 20.14 2.95
CA ILE A 341 -8.39 18.71 3.28
C ILE A 341 -9.72 18.06 2.80
N PRO A 342 -9.68 17.13 1.81
CA PRO A 342 -10.87 16.51 1.23
C PRO A 342 -11.81 15.86 2.25
N ASP A 343 -11.25 15.12 3.20
CA ASP A 343 -12.03 14.43 4.23
C ASP A 343 -12.76 15.42 5.15
N ILE A 344 -12.14 16.58 5.45
CA ILE A 344 -12.77 17.61 6.27
C ILE A 344 -13.90 18.28 5.49
N VAL A 345 -13.69 18.67 4.23
CA VAL A 345 -14.74 19.32 3.44
C VAL A 345 -15.95 18.41 3.20
N VAL A 346 -15.75 17.12 2.92
CA VAL A 346 -16.85 16.15 2.78
C VAL A 346 -17.63 16.03 4.09
N LYS A 347 -16.94 16.01 5.24
CA LYS A 347 -17.61 15.98 6.56
C LYS A 347 -18.36 17.27 6.85
N LEU A 348 -17.77 18.43 6.58
CA LEU A 348 -18.41 19.74 6.73
C LEU A 348 -19.69 19.81 5.88
N PHE A 349 -19.61 19.37 4.63
CA PHE A 349 -20.73 19.30 3.70
C PHE A 349 -21.86 18.40 4.25
N CYS A 350 -21.52 17.20 4.73
CA CYS A 350 -22.50 16.33 5.41
C CYS A 350 -23.12 17.00 6.63
N TYR A 351 -22.33 17.65 7.50
CA TYR A 351 -22.84 18.28 8.73
C TYR A 351 -23.74 19.48 8.45
N ALA A 352 -23.49 20.25 7.39
CA ALA A 352 -24.37 21.34 6.97
C ALA A 352 -25.79 20.82 6.68
N TYR A 353 -25.90 19.61 6.14
CA TYR A 353 -27.19 19.02 5.73
C TYR A 353 -27.93 18.30 6.86
N LEU A 354 -27.29 18.09 8.02
CA LEU A 354 -27.92 17.48 9.19
C LEU A 354 -28.69 18.48 10.06
N LYS A 355 -28.41 19.78 9.89
CA LYS A 355 -29.10 20.85 10.63
C LYS A 355 -30.37 21.35 9.95
N VAL A 356 -30.71 20.78 8.79
CA VAL A 356 -31.90 21.07 7.95
C VAL A 356 -32.73 19.81 7.82
#